data_AF-A0A1Y0N6B6-F1
#
_entry.id   AF-A0A1Y0N6B6-F1
#
_cell.length_a   1.000
_cell.length_b   1.000
_cell.length_c   1.000
_cell.angle_alpha   90.00
_cell.angle_beta   90.00
_cell.angle_gamma   90.00
#
_symmetry.space_group_name_H-M   'P 1'
#
loop_
_entity.id
_entity.type
_entity.pdbx_description
1 polymer ?
#
loop_
_entity_poly.entity_id
_entity_poly.type
_entity_poly.pdbx_seq_one_letter_code
_entity_poly.pdbx_strand_id
1 'polypeptide(L)'
;MNKTRNSLAVMVALTALVVVEHDGIKYGPGQPAGTDFEASETEAAALLEVKAVKIYEASATSEESRNTEQEAAIAENVAAVLAQTRLDLQAAADAQAKADADAKAASEAQAKADADAKTVADERAKLDAEIKAFEEAKAAAAKAAAKKA
;
A
#
# COMPACT_ATOMS: atom_id res chain seq x y z
N MET A 1 -7.47 -53.92 -8.84
CA MET A 1 -6.17 -54.04 -8.16
C MET A 1 -5.42 -52.73 -8.34
N ASN A 2 -5.11 -52.05 -7.23
CA ASN A 2 -3.85 -51.34 -6.98
C ASN A 2 -4.05 -50.38 -5.81
N LYS A 3 -3.71 -50.92 -4.63
CA LYS A 3 -3.67 -50.23 -3.34
C LYS A 3 -2.32 -49.51 -3.31
N THR A 4 -2.26 -48.27 -3.80
CA THR A 4 -1.11 -47.39 -3.60
C THR A 4 -1.03 -47.10 -2.11
N ARG A 5 -0.22 -47.89 -1.40
CA ARG A 5 0.18 -47.57 -0.04
C ARG A 5 0.96 -46.27 -0.14
N ASN A 6 0.37 -45.18 0.37
CA ASN A 6 1.12 -44.02 0.81
C ASN A 6 2.20 -44.56 1.75
N SER A 7 3.43 -44.71 1.26
CA SER A 7 4.60 -44.73 2.11
C SER A 7 4.74 -43.30 2.63
N LEU A 8 3.95 -42.95 3.66
CA LEU A 8 4.36 -41.90 4.57
C LEU A 8 5.69 -42.39 5.12
N ALA A 9 6.79 -41.90 4.56
CA ALA A 9 8.10 -42.07 5.16
C ALA A 9 7.99 -41.36 6.52
N VAL A 10 7.92 -42.15 7.58
CA VAL A 10 7.97 -41.64 8.95
C VAL A 10 9.37 -41.05 9.10
N MET A 11 9.45 -39.71 9.03
CA MET A 11 10.69 -38.99 9.29
C MET A 11 10.87 -38.87 10.81
N VAL A 12 12.07 -39.21 11.27
CA VAL A 12 12.48 -39.23 12.67
C VAL A 12 13.49 -38.12 12.88
N ALA A 13 13.26 -37.27 13.88
CA ALA A 13 14.21 -36.25 14.31
C ALA A 13 15.35 -36.89 15.12
N LEU A 14 16.58 -36.64 14.70
CA LEU A 14 17.80 -37.21 15.27
C LEU A 14 18.82 -36.12 15.57
N THR A 15 19.51 -36.26 16.70
CA THR A 15 20.68 -35.42 17.02
C THR A 15 21.95 -36.24 16.81
N ALA A 16 22.88 -35.71 16.00
CA ALA A 16 24.19 -36.34 15.79
C ALA A 16 25.08 -36.26 17.04
N LEU A 17 25.58 -37.42 17.50
CA LEU A 17 26.50 -37.52 18.63
C LEU A 17 27.97 -37.65 18.18
N VAL A 18 28.20 -38.35 17.06
CA VAL A 18 29.51 -38.61 16.48
C VAL A 18 29.41 -38.66 14.96
N VAL A 19 30.51 -38.35 14.26
CA VAL A 19 30.57 -38.36 12.78
C VAL A 19 30.64 -39.80 12.28
N VAL A 20 29.69 -40.23 11.45
CA VAL A 20 29.63 -41.61 10.91
C VAL A 20 29.18 -41.62 9.44
N GLU A 21 29.80 -42.46 8.61
CA GLU A 21 29.43 -42.66 7.22
C GLU A 21 28.71 -44.00 7.05
N HIS A 22 27.53 -43.98 6.41
CA HIS A 22 26.72 -45.17 6.14
C HIS A 22 26.17 -45.10 4.70
N ASP A 23 26.31 -46.18 3.92
CA ASP A 23 25.92 -46.24 2.49
C ASP A 23 26.46 -45.10 1.60
N GLY A 24 27.66 -44.61 1.89
CA GLY A 24 28.29 -43.49 1.18
C GLY A 24 27.65 -42.12 1.47
N ILE A 25 26.63 -42.08 2.32
CA ILE A 25 26.08 -40.86 2.90
C ILE A 25 26.81 -40.63 4.21
N LYS A 26 27.53 -39.51 4.28
CA LYS A 26 28.16 -39.11 5.53
C LYS A 26 27.12 -38.43 6.41
N TYR A 27 26.74 -39.10 7.48
CA TYR A 27 25.89 -38.56 8.53
C TYR A 27 26.79 -37.74 9.47
N GLY A 28 26.80 -36.44 9.18
CA GLY A 28 27.93 -35.55 9.49
C GLY A 28 29.11 -35.87 8.54
N PRO A 29 29.73 -34.90 7.84
CA PRO A 29 30.48 -33.79 8.42
C PRO A 29 30.26 -32.46 7.66
N GLY A 30 30.16 -31.38 8.43
CA GLY A 30 29.68 -30.06 8.00
C GLY A 30 28.71 -29.47 9.02
N GLN A 31 28.09 -30.34 9.83
CA GLN A 31 27.29 -29.99 10.99
C GLN A 31 28.02 -30.36 12.30
N PRO A 32 28.09 -29.46 13.30
CA PRO A 32 28.69 -29.76 14.60
C PRO A 32 27.91 -30.85 15.36
N ALA A 33 28.58 -31.60 16.23
CA ALA A 33 27.90 -32.51 17.17
C ALA A 33 26.84 -31.71 17.96
N GLY A 34 25.64 -32.27 18.12
CA GLY A 34 24.48 -31.54 18.67
C GLY A 34 23.58 -30.87 17.63
N THR A 35 23.80 -31.10 16.33
CA THR A 35 22.90 -30.61 15.27
C THR A 35 21.77 -31.61 15.02
N ASP A 36 20.57 -31.07 14.90
CA ASP A 36 19.35 -31.83 14.63
C ASP A 36 19.13 -31.99 13.12
N PHE A 37 18.73 -33.20 12.71
CA PHE A 37 18.36 -33.51 11.33
C PHE A 37 17.26 -34.56 11.27
N GLU A 38 16.53 -34.60 10.17
CA GLU A 38 15.46 -35.57 9.92
C GLU A 38 15.98 -36.70 9.03
N ALA A 39 15.71 -37.95 9.40
CA ALA A 39 16.02 -39.13 8.59
C ALA A 39 14.85 -40.12 8.58
N SER A 40 14.77 -41.00 7.59
CA SER A 40 13.76 -42.06 7.60
C SER A 40 14.00 -43.06 8.73
N GLU A 41 12.96 -43.75 9.21
CA GLU A 41 13.10 -44.83 10.21
C GLU A 41 14.16 -45.86 9.84
N THR A 42 14.27 -46.22 8.56
CA THR A 42 15.27 -47.18 8.06
C THR A 42 16.70 -46.67 8.16
N GLU A 43 16.94 -45.39 7.89
CA GLU A 43 18.26 -44.77 8.04
C GLU A 43 18.60 -44.53 9.51
N ALA A 44 17.59 -44.13 10.30
CA ALA A 44 17.70 -43.93 11.73
C ALA A 44 18.10 -45.22 12.46
N ALA A 45 17.53 -46.38 12.06
CA ALA A 45 17.80 -47.67 12.69
C ALA A 45 19.29 -48.04 12.66
N ALA A 46 19.94 -47.90 11.50
CA ALA A 46 21.36 -48.19 11.36
C ALA A 46 22.24 -47.26 12.21
N LEU A 47 21.88 -45.96 12.25
CA LEU A 47 22.62 -44.95 13.04
C LEU A 47 22.41 -45.10 14.55
N LEU A 48 21.23 -45.55 14.98
CA LEU A 48 20.91 -45.84 16.39
C LEU A 48 21.64 -47.08 16.88
N GLU A 49 21.78 -48.12 16.05
CA GLU A 49 22.49 -49.35 16.38
C GLU A 49 23.98 -49.07 16.70
N VAL A 50 24.61 -48.22 15.90
CA VAL A 50 26.00 -47.78 16.14
C VAL A 50 26.12 -46.63 17.14
N LYS A 51 25.01 -46.23 17.78
CA LYS A 51 24.94 -45.11 18.74
C LYS A 51 25.51 -43.79 18.20
N ALA A 52 25.42 -43.58 16.88
CA ALA A 52 25.87 -42.37 16.22
C ALA A 52 24.93 -41.18 16.44
N VAL A 53 23.66 -41.48 16.71
CA VAL A 53 22.58 -40.51 16.89
C VAL A 53 21.74 -40.87 18.11
N LYS A 54 20.99 -39.90 18.63
CA LYS A 54 19.87 -40.15 19.56
C LYS A 54 18.59 -39.64 18.93
N ILE A 55 17.50 -40.37 19.14
CA ILE A 55 16.17 -39.84 18.87
C ILE A 55 15.98 -38.66 19.81
N TYR A 56 15.79 -37.49 19.20
CA TYR A 56 15.26 -36.37 19.93
C TYR A 56 13.75 -36.55 19.91
N GLU A 57 13.12 -36.75 21.08
CA GLU A 57 11.69 -36.48 21.15
C GLU A 57 11.55 -35.02 20.78
N ALA A 58 11.00 -34.73 19.60
CA ALA A 58 10.44 -33.42 19.29
C ALA A 58 9.38 -33.17 20.35
N SER A 59 9.81 -32.70 21.52
CA SER A 59 8.92 -32.35 22.59
C SER A 59 8.03 -31.27 22.00
N ALA A 60 6.72 -31.51 21.98
CA ALA A 60 5.72 -30.60 21.44
C ALA A 60 5.94 -29.15 21.90
N THR A 61 6.60 -28.97 23.06
CA THR A 61 7.07 -27.70 23.61
C THR A 61 8.02 -26.90 22.71
N SER A 62 8.89 -27.51 21.89
CA SER A 62 9.79 -26.79 20.98
C SER A 62 9.08 -26.30 19.71
N GLU A 63 8.04 -27.01 19.24
CA GLU A 63 7.24 -26.57 18.10
C GLU A 63 6.19 -25.53 18.52
N GLU A 64 5.59 -25.69 19.70
CA GLU A 64 4.66 -24.74 20.30
C GLU A 64 5.33 -23.39 20.61
N SER A 65 6.60 -23.40 21.04
CA SER A 65 7.37 -22.15 21.25
C SER A 65 7.69 -21.42 19.94
N ARG A 66 7.99 -22.15 18.85
CA ARG A 66 8.23 -21.54 17.53
C ARG A 66 6.94 -21.01 16.90
N ASN A 67 5.83 -21.73 17.07
CA ASN A 67 4.52 -21.28 16.59
C ASN A 67 4.04 -20.02 17.31
N THR A 68 4.27 -19.91 18.63
CA THR A 68 3.87 -18.72 19.39
C THR A 68 4.72 -17.49 19.08
N GLU A 69 6.04 -17.64 18.90
CA GLU A 69 6.90 -16.54 18.42
C GLU A 69 6.53 -16.09 17.01
N GLN A 70 6.20 -17.03 16.13
CA GLN A 70 5.79 -16.73 14.75
C GLN A 70 4.43 -16.03 14.70
N GLU A 71 3.45 -16.44 15.52
CA GLU A 71 2.17 -15.74 15.65
C GLU A 71 2.33 -14.32 16.20
N ALA A 72 3.20 -14.12 17.21
CA ALA A 72 3.47 -12.79 17.75
C ALA A 72 4.11 -11.87 16.69
N ALA A 73 5.08 -12.38 15.91
CA ALA A 73 5.70 -11.63 14.82
C ALA A 73 4.72 -11.32 13.67
N ILE A 74 3.78 -12.22 13.38
CA ILE A 74 2.71 -11.97 12.41
C ILE A 74 1.77 -10.88 12.94
N ALA A 75 1.37 -10.95 14.21
CA ALA A 75 0.48 -9.95 14.82
C ALA A 75 1.10 -8.55 14.82
N GLU A 76 2.40 -8.44 15.11
CA GLU A 76 3.13 -7.17 15.07
C GLU A 76 3.21 -6.60 13.64
N ASN A 77 3.54 -7.44 12.65
CA ASN A 77 3.56 -7.02 11.24
C ASN A 77 2.18 -6.60 10.74
N VAL A 78 1.12 -7.31 11.12
CA VAL A 78 -0.26 -6.94 10.78
C VAL A 78 -0.62 -5.60 11.40
N ALA A 79 -0.24 -5.35 12.66
CA ALA A 79 -0.45 -4.07 13.31
C ALA A 79 0.30 -2.92 12.61
N ALA A 80 1.55 -3.15 12.21
CA ALA A 80 2.34 -2.18 11.46
C ALA A 80 1.71 -1.86 10.09
N VAL A 81 1.26 -2.88 9.35
CA VAL A 81 0.58 -2.70 8.05
C VAL A 81 -0.74 -1.95 8.21
N LEU A 82 -1.54 -2.25 9.24
CA LEU A 82 -2.78 -1.52 9.51
C LEU A 82 -2.53 -0.06 9.88
N ALA A 83 -1.48 0.21 10.66
CA ALA A 83 -1.09 1.57 11.01
C ALA A 83 -0.67 2.37 9.77
N GLN A 84 0.15 1.78 8.90
CA GLN A 84 0.56 2.40 7.65
C GLN A 84 -0.64 2.67 6.73
N THR A 85 -1.52 1.68 6.58
CA THR A 85 -2.74 1.80 5.76
C THR A 85 -3.64 2.94 6.25
N ARG A 86 -3.74 3.15 7.57
CA ARG A 86 -4.47 4.29 8.14
C ARG A 86 -3.83 5.64 7.81
N LEU A 87 -2.50 5.73 7.90
CA LEU A 87 -1.78 6.95 7.54
C LEU A 87 -1.97 7.29 6.06
N ASP A 88 -1.88 6.30 5.19
CA ASP A 88 -2.06 6.49 3.74
C ASP A 88 -3.50 6.91 3.40
N LEU A 89 -4.50 6.28 4.03
CA LEU A 89 -5.92 6.67 3.91
C LEU A 89 -6.17 8.10 4.38
N GLN A 90 -5.54 8.50 5.49
CA GLN A 90 -5.71 9.85 6.02
C GLN A 90 -5.05 10.89 5.11
N ALA A 91 -3.83 10.63 4.62
CA ALA A 91 -3.15 11.49 3.66
C ALA A 91 -3.96 11.65 2.35
N ALA A 92 -4.56 10.56 1.86
CA ALA A 92 -5.42 10.59 0.68
C ALA A 92 -6.69 11.44 0.91
N ALA A 93 -7.32 11.30 2.09
CA ALA A 93 -8.49 12.10 2.44
C ALA A 93 -8.17 13.60 2.56
N ASP A 94 -7.04 13.95 3.19
CA ASP A 94 -6.60 15.34 3.32
C ASP A 94 -6.24 15.95 1.95
N ALA A 95 -5.58 15.19 1.08
CA ALA A 95 -5.27 15.63 -0.28
C ALA A 95 -6.54 15.89 -1.11
N GLN A 96 -7.54 14.99 -1.01
CA GLN A 96 -8.82 15.15 -1.68
C GLN A 96 -9.57 16.38 -1.17
N ALA A 97 -9.66 16.56 0.16
CA ALA A 97 -10.31 17.71 0.76
C ALA A 97 -9.68 19.05 0.32
N LYS A 98 -8.36 19.09 0.19
CA LYS A 98 -7.65 20.26 -0.33
C LYS A 98 -7.95 20.52 -1.80
N ALA A 99 -7.94 19.48 -2.63
CA ALA A 99 -8.27 19.61 -4.05
C ALA A 99 -9.71 20.12 -4.26
N ASP A 100 -10.67 19.62 -3.47
CA ASP A 100 -12.07 20.07 -3.54
C ASP A 100 -12.22 21.53 -3.07
N ALA A 101 -11.50 21.93 -2.02
CA ALA A 101 -11.48 23.31 -1.56
C ALA A 101 -10.88 24.27 -2.61
N ASP A 102 -9.76 23.90 -3.23
CA ASP A 102 -9.11 24.69 -4.28
C ASP A 102 -10.00 24.79 -5.53
N ALA A 103 -10.64 23.70 -5.94
CA ALA A 103 -11.57 23.70 -7.07
C ALA A 103 -12.77 24.63 -6.82
N LYS A 104 -13.33 24.61 -5.61
CA LYS A 104 -14.42 25.50 -5.21
C LYS A 104 -13.98 26.96 -5.22
N ALA A 105 -12.82 27.27 -4.64
CA ALA A 105 -12.27 28.63 -4.63
C ALA A 105 -12.01 29.16 -6.06
N ALA A 106 -11.48 28.32 -6.96
CA ALA A 106 -11.28 28.68 -8.35
C ALA A 106 -12.60 28.96 -9.08
N SER A 107 -13.63 28.13 -8.85
CA SER A 107 -14.96 28.34 -9.44
C SER A 107 -15.62 29.63 -8.93
N GLU A 108 -15.51 29.94 -7.65
CA GLU A 108 -16.05 31.17 -7.07
C GLU A 108 -15.32 32.41 -7.59
N ALA A 109 -13.98 32.35 -7.71
CA ALA A 109 -13.18 33.42 -8.29
C ALA A 109 -13.56 33.69 -9.76
N GLN A 110 -13.74 32.63 -10.55
CA GLN A 110 -14.17 32.75 -11.95
C GLN A 110 -15.57 33.38 -12.06
N ALA A 111 -16.54 32.90 -11.26
CA ALA A 111 -17.89 33.44 -11.27
C ALA A 111 -17.92 34.94 -10.91
N LYS A 112 -17.08 35.37 -9.96
CA LYS A 112 -16.94 36.78 -9.60
C LYS A 112 -16.31 37.59 -10.74
N ALA A 113 -15.25 37.08 -11.37
CA ALA A 113 -14.61 37.73 -12.50
C ALA A 113 -15.58 37.92 -13.69
N ASP A 114 -16.40 36.92 -13.98
CA ASP A 114 -17.41 36.99 -15.04
C ASP A 114 -18.51 38.02 -14.72
N ALA A 115 -18.94 38.11 -13.46
CA ALA A 115 -19.91 39.11 -13.01
C ALA A 115 -19.35 40.54 -13.10
N ASP A 116 -18.10 40.74 -12.68
CA ASP A 116 -17.41 42.03 -12.78
C ASP A 116 -17.21 42.44 -14.25
N ALA A 117 -16.79 41.50 -15.11
CA ALA A 117 -16.63 41.74 -16.54
C ALA A 117 -17.95 42.14 -17.21
N LYS A 118 -19.06 41.49 -16.84
CA LYS A 118 -20.39 41.85 -17.33
C LYS A 118 -20.79 43.27 -16.90
N THR A 119 -20.55 43.61 -15.63
CA THR A 119 -20.87 44.95 -15.11
C THR A 119 -20.10 46.03 -15.87
N VAL A 120 -18.80 45.83 -16.10
CA VAL A 120 -17.97 46.76 -16.88
C VAL A 120 -18.45 46.88 -18.33
N ALA A 121 -18.87 45.77 -18.95
CA ALA A 121 -19.42 45.81 -20.31
C ALA A 121 -20.73 46.60 -20.38
N ASP A 122 -21.64 46.38 -19.42
CA ASP A 122 -22.93 47.08 -19.34
C ASP A 122 -22.73 48.58 -19.08
N GLU A 123 -21.80 48.97 -18.19
CA GLU A 123 -21.45 50.37 -17.93
C GLU A 123 -20.88 51.06 -19.16
N ARG A 124 -19.98 50.39 -19.90
CA ARG A 124 -19.44 50.92 -21.17
C ARG A 124 -20.53 51.11 -22.21
N ALA A 125 -21.41 50.13 -22.39
CA ALA A 125 -22.52 50.22 -23.33
C ALA A 125 -23.45 51.40 -23.00
N LYS A 126 -23.72 51.64 -21.71
CA LYS A 126 -24.51 52.79 -21.27
C LYS A 126 -23.81 54.11 -21.58
N LEU A 127 -22.51 54.20 -21.28
CA LEU A 127 -21.72 55.42 -21.51
C LEU A 127 -21.62 55.75 -23.01
N ASP A 128 -21.41 54.74 -23.87
CA ASP A 128 -21.39 54.90 -25.32
C ASP A 128 -22.75 55.39 -25.86
N ALA A 129 -23.86 54.87 -25.32
CA ALA A 129 -25.20 55.33 -25.67
C ALA A 129 -25.45 56.80 -25.25
N GLU A 130 -24.99 57.18 -24.06
CA GLU A 130 -25.08 58.56 -23.56
C GLU A 130 -24.25 59.54 -24.40
N ILE A 131 -23.02 59.17 -24.77
CA ILE A 131 -22.17 59.97 -25.66
C ILE A 131 -22.87 60.18 -27.00
N LYS A 132 -23.39 59.12 -27.61
CA LYS A 132 -24.08 59.20 -28.89
C LYS A 132 -25.32 60.11 -28.82
N ALA A 133 -26.13 59.96 -27.77
CA ALA A 133 -27.30 60.80 -27.57
C ALA A 133 -26.92 62.29 -27.39
N PHE A 134 -25.82 62.57 -26.68
CA PHE A 134 -25.31 63.92 -26.51
C PHE A 134 -24.83 64.53 -27.85
N GLU A 135 -24.11 63.78 -28.65
CA GLU A 135 -23.66 64.23 -29.98
C GLU A 135 -24.83 64.50 -30.92
N GLU A 136 -25.84 63.61 -30.94
CA GLU A 136 -27.06 63.80 -31.73
C GLU A 136 -27.85 65.04 -31.28
N ALA A 137 -28.00 65.24 -29.96
CA ALA A 137 -28.65 66.42 -29.41
C ALA A 137 -27.91 67.71 -29.77
N LYS A 138 -26.57 67.70 -29.69
CA LYS A 138 -25.73 68.84 -30.08
C LYS A 138 -25.87 69.15 -31.57
N ALA A 139 -25.87 68.13 -32.43
CA ALA A 139 -26.08 68.30 -33.87
C ALA A 139 -27.47 68.85 -34.21
N ALA A 140 -28.52 68.37 -33.51
CA ALA A 140 -29.88 68.88 -33.67
C ALA A 140 -30.01 70.35 -33.25
N ALA A 141 -29.41 70.73 -32.11
CA ALA A 141 -29.39 72.09 -31.63
C ALA A 141 -28.66 73.03 -32.61
N ALA A 142 -27.51 72.62 -33.15
CA ALA A 142 -26.79 73.39 -34.16
C ALA A 142 -27.61 73.63 -35.43
N LYS A 143 -28.30 72.58 -35.94
CA LYS A 143 -29.21 72.71 -37.09
C LYS A 143 -30.38 73.65 -36.80
N ALA A 144 -30.96 73.58 -35.61
CA ALA A 144 -32.07 74.45 -35.21
C ALA A 144 -31.64 75.92 -35.10
N ALA A 145 -30.43 76.19 -34.59
CA ALA A 145 -29.86 77.53 -34.55
C ALA A 145 -29.61 78.10 -35.96
N ALA A 146 -29.03 77.29 -36.86
CA ALA A 146 -28.77 77.70 -38.24
C ALA A 146 -30.04 78.02 -39.06
N LYS A 147 -31.19 77.42 -38.72
CA LYS A 147 -32.48 77.71 -39.39
C LYS A 147 -33.16 79.00 -38.90
N LYS A 148 -32.74 79.53 -37.75
CA LYS A 148 -33.32 80.75 -37.15
C LYS A 148 -32.49 82.02 -37.40
N ALA A 149 -31.28 81.88 -37.95
CA ALA A 149 -30.42 82.97 -38.40
C ALA A 149 -30.66 83.23 -39.90
#